data_AF-A0A2N5YMN1-F1
#
_entry.id   AF-A0A2N5YMN1-F1
#
_cell.length_a   1.000
_cell.length_b   1.000
_cell.length_c   1.000
_cell.angle_alpha   90.00
_cell.angle_beta   90.00
_cell.angle_gamma   90.00
#
_symmetry.space_group_name_H-M   'P 1'
#
loop_
_entity.id
_entity.type
_entity.pdbx_description
1 polymer ?
#
loop_
_entity_poly.entity_id
_entity_poly.type
_entity_poly.pdbx_seq_one_letter_code
_entity_poly.pdbx_strand_id
1 'polypeptide(L)'
;MRRRQLIFTAGTIALMLAINITFACTNFLVTKGASKDGSTMISYAADSHLLYGELYYRPAADYPDGAMVDIYEWDTGKYLGKIPQVKHTYSVVGNVNEHQLAIGETTYGGRSELHDSTGIIDYGNLIYLTLQRAKTAREAIKVMSELVTNYGYYSSGESISIADANEAWIMEIIGKGPGNKGAVWVARQIPDGYICAHANQARITTFPFQ
;
A
#
# COMPACT_ATOMS: atom_id res chain seq x y z
N MET A 1 -12.58 54.26 -6.34
CA MET A 1 -13.26 52.97 -6.57
C MET A 1 -12.37 51.94 -7.29
N ARG A 2 -11.82 52.26 -8.48
CA ARG A 2 -10.96 51.35 -9.29
C ARG A 2 -9.79 50.69 -8.57
N ARG A 3 -9.03 51.42 -7.75
CA ARG A 3 -7.83 50.87 -7.05
C ARG A 3 -8.18 49.82 -5.99
N ARG A 4 -9.31 49.99 -5.29
CA ARG A 4 -9.82 48.97 -4.34
C ARG A 4 -10.34 47.74 -5.09
N GLN A 5 -11.03 47.92 -6.22
CA GLN A 5 -11.46 46.80 -7.07
C GLN A 5 -10.27 46.01 -7.61
N LEU A 6 -9.23 46.67 -8.10
CA LEU A 6 -8.00 46.02 -8.58
C LEU A 6 -7.28 45.21 -7.49
N ILE A 7 -7.20 45.74 -6.26
CA ILE A 7 -6.59 45.03 -5.13
C ILE A 7 -7.42 43.81 -4.73
N PHE A 8 -8.76 43.94 -4.68
CA PHE A 8 -9.65 42.81 -4.41
C PHE A 8 -9.51 41.73 -5.49
N THR A 9 -9.57 42.09 -6.76
CA THR A 9 -9.43 41.13 -7.87
C THR A 9 -8.06 40.43 -7.87
N ALA A 10 -6.97 41.18 -7.64
CA ALA A 10 -5.63 40.59 -7.54
C ALA A 10 -5.49 39.65 -6.33
N GLY A 11 -6.09 40.00 -5.19
CA GLY A 11 -6.15 39.14 -4.01
C GLY A 11 -6.92 37.85 -4.25
N THR A 12 -8.06 37.91 -4.95
CA THR A 12 -8.84 36.72 -5.29
C THR A 12 -8.10 35.81 -6.26
N ILE A 13 -7.40 36.37 -7.26
CA ILE A 13 -6.56 35.60 -8.20
C ILE A 13 -5.39 34.94 -7.46
N ALA A 14 -4.71 35.65 -6.57
CA ALA A 14 -3.63 35.09 -5.77
C ALA A 14 -4.13 33.95 -4.84
N LEU A 15 -5.34 34.07 -4.29
CA LEU A 15 -5.94 33.03 -3.45
C LEU A 15 -6.37 31.81 -4.27
N MET A 16 -6.90 32.00 -5.48
CA MET A 16 -7.21 30.89 -6.41
C MET A 16 -5.95 30.18 -6.91
N LEU A 17 -4.83 30.90 -7.05
CA LEU A 17 -3.53 30.32 -7.38
C LEU A 17 -2.87 29.57 -6.21
N ALA A 18 -3.38 29.72 -4.98
CA ALA A 18 -2.85 29.06 -3.78
C ALA A 18 -3.53 27.71 -3.49
N ILE A 19 -4.45 27.25 -4.35
CA ILE A 19 -5.09 25.95 -4.21
C ILE A 19 -4.07 24.86 -4.57
N ASN A 20 -3.45 24.28 -3.54
CA ASN A 20 -2.61 23.10 -3.68
C ASN A 20 -3.48 21.86 -3.50
N ILE A 21 -3.63 21.06 -4.55
CA ILE A 21 -4.21 19.73 -4.44
C ILE A 21 -3.14 18.84 -3.81
N THR A 22 -3.44 18.30 -2.62
CA THR A 22 -2.57 17.37 -1.91
C THR A 22 -3.22 15.99 -1.90
N PHE A 23 -2.44 14.95 -2.18
CA PHE A 23 -2.82 13.55 -1.98
C PHE A 23 -2.21 13.13 -0.65
N ALA A 24 -3.03 12.96 0.38
CA ALA A 24 -2.58 12.84 1.76
C ALA A 24 -3.14 11.57 2.43
N CYS A 25 -2.57 10.41 2.15
CA CYS A 25 -2.96 9.19 2.85
C CYS A 25 -2.31 9.15 4.25
N THR A 26 -3.05 8.68 5.25
CA THR A 26 -2.53 8.55 6.62
C THR A 26 -2.99 7.23 7.23
N ASN A 27 -2.04 6.50 7.83
CA ASN A 27 -2.31 5.27 8.58
C ASN A 27 -1.88 5.39 10.03
N PHE A 28 -2.66 4.76 10.91
CA PHE A 28 -2.27 4.47 12.29
C PHE A 28 -2.29 2.97 12.53
N LEU A 29 -1.20 2.44 13.07
CA LEU A 29 -1.09 1.07 13.53
C LEU A 29 -1.07 1.07 15.05
N VAL A 30 -1.95 0.27 15.66
CA VAL A 30 -2.03 0.07 17.11
C VAL A 30 -1.67 -1.38 17.40
N THR A 31 -0.68 -1.59 18.26
CA THR A 31 -0.32 -2.93 18.73
C THR A 31 -1.25 -3.39 19.85
N LYS A 32 -1.34 -4.71 20.06
CA LYS A 32 -2.20 -5.31 21.09
C LYS A 32 -2.00 -4.67 22.47
N GLY A 33 -0.74 -4.46 22.89
CA GLY A 33 -0.41 -3.87 24.19
C GLY A 33 -0.67 -2.38 24.29
N ALA A 34 -0.86 -1.68 23.16
CA ALA A 34 -1.28 -0.29 23.12
C ALA A 34 -2.81 -0.12 23.11
N SER A 35 -3.53 -1.17 22.74
CA SER A 35 -4.99 -1.19 22.73
C SER A 35 -5.57 -1.49 24.11
N LYS A 36 -6.83 -1.08 24.33
CA LYS A 36 -7.54 -1.35 25.59
C LYS A 36 -8.02 -2.81 25.71
N ASP A 37 -8.31 -3.45 24.60
CA ASP A 37 -8.94 -4.77 24.52
C ASP A 37 -7.99 -5.88 24.03
N GLY A 38 -6.72 -5.55 23.75
CA GLY A 38 -5.72 -6.50 23.25
C GLY A 38 -5.78 -6.72 21.75
N SER A 39 -6.55 -5.93 21.00
CA SER A 39 -6.61 -6.01 19.54
C SER A 39 -5.47 -5.24 18.84
N THR A 40 -5.08 -5.73 17.67
CA THR A 40 -4.26 -5.00 16.71
C THR A 40 -5.16 -4.23 15.75
N MET A 41 -4.81 -2.99 15.41
CA MET A 41 -5.63 -2.16 14.52
C MET A 41 -4.78 -1.50 13.44
N ILE A 42 -5.35 -1.40 12.24
CA ILE A 42 -4.91 -0.47 11.20
C ILE A 42 -6.07 0.49 10.95
N SER A 43 -5.84 1.79 11.10
CA SER A 43 -6.71 2.79 10.49
C SER A 43 -6.08 3.23 9.17
N TYR A 44 -6.93 3.40 8.15
CA TYR A 44 -6.51 3.79 6.81
C TYR A 44 -7.39 4.92 6.29
N ALA A 45 -6.79 6.11 6.17
CA ALA A 45 -7.37 7.25 5.49
C ALA A 45 -6.82 7.28 4.06
N ALA A 46 -7.65 6.88 3.10
CA ALA A 46 -7.36 6.94 1.67
C ALA A 46 -7.90 8.25 1.09
N ASP A 47 -7.04 9.26 0.94
CA ASP A 47 -7.41 10.56 0.40
C ASP A 47 -7.46 10.49 -1.13
N SER A 48 -8.58 9.97 -1.65
CA SER A 48 -8.87 9.87 -3.07
C SER A 48 -10.25 10.42 -3.40
N HIS A 49 -10.34 11.25 -4.44
CA HIS A 49 -11.62 11.78 -4.92
C HIS A 49 -12.39 10.79 -5.80
N LEU A 50 -11.77 9.68 -6.21
CA LEU A 50 -12.32 8.71 -7.16
C LEU A 50 -12.64 7.36 -6.53
N LEU A 51 -12.04 7.03 -5.39
CA LEU A 51 -12.25 5.76 -4.68
C LEU A 51 -13.39 5.93 -3.64
N TYR A 52 -14.63 5.88 -4.11
CA TYR A 52 -15.80 5.97 -3.24
C TYR A 52 -16.06 4.65 -2.50
N GLY A 53 -15.40 4.44 -1.35
CA GLY A 53 -15.84 3.54 -0.27
C GLY A 53 -16.42 2.16 -0.66
N GLU A 54 -15.80 1.45 -1.60
CA GLU A 54 -16.23 0.10 -1.97
C GLU A 54 -15.58 -0.95 -1.06
N LEU A 55 -16.39 -1.89 -0.57
CA LEU A 55 -15.90 -3.05 0.17
C LEU A 55 -15.79 -4.24 -0.79
N TYR A 56 -14.63 -4.40 -1.43
CA TYR A 56 -14.40 -5.50 -2.36
C TYR A 56 -14.52 -6.85 -1.65
N TYR A 57 -15.27 -7.78 -2.23
CA TYR A 57 -15.33 -9.16 -1.76
C TYR A 57 -14.76 -10.10 -2.82
N ARG A 58 -13.83 -10.95 -2.39
CA ARG A 58 -13.31 -12.07 -3.18
C ARG A 58 -13.50 -13.36 -2.38
N PRO A 59 -14.29 -14.34 -2.85
CA PRO A 59 -14.44 -15.61 -2.15
C PRO A 59 -13.14 -16.43 -2.20
N ALA A 60 -12.97 -17.32 -1.23
CA ALA A 60 -11.92 -18.34 -1.30
C ALA A 60 -12.20 -19.26 -2.48
N ALA A 61 -11.14 -19.74 -3.15
CA ALA A 61 -11.28 -20.54 -4.35
C ALA A 61 -10.09 -21.48 -4.53
N ASP A 62 -10.37 -22.66 -5.10
CA ASP A 62 -9.35 -23.59 -5.58
C ASP A 62 -9.17 -23.44 -7.09
N TYR A 63 -7.93 -23.56 -7.54
CA TYR A 63 -7.54 -23.43 -8.95
C TYR A 63 -6.81 -24.69 -9.44
N PRO A 64 -6.99 -25.07 -10.73
CA PRO A 64 -6.25 -26.18 -11.31
C PRO A 64 -4.76 -25.88 -11.44
N ASP A 65 -3.95 -26.94 -11.53
CA ASP A 65 -2.51 -26.80 -11.75
C ASP A 65 -2.22 -26.04 -13.06
N GLY A 66 -1.27 -25.10 -13.02
CA GLY A 66 -0.93 -24.25 -14.16
C GLY A 66 -1.91 -23.11 -14.43
N ALA A 67 -2.90 -22.88 -13.57
CA ALA A 67 -3.74 -21.69 -13.65
C ALA A 67 -2.90 -20.40 -13.60
N MET A 68 -3.38 -19.38 -14.29
CA MET A 68 -2.74 -18.06 -14.38
C MET A 68 -3.73 -16.98 -13.93
N VAL A 69 -3.21 -15.89 -13.38
CA VAL A 69 -3.98 -14.69 -13.05
C VAL A 69 -3.48 -13.51 -13.89
N ASP A 70 -4.43 -12.79 -14.48
CA ASP A 70 -4.15 -11.58 -15.26
C ASP A 70 -4.00 -10.40 -14.30
N ILE A 71 -2.95 -9.61 -14.51
CA ILE A 71 -2.62 -8.47 -13.68
C ILE A 71 -2.96 -7.21 -14.46
N TYR A 72 -3.92 -6.47 -13.92
CA TYR A 72 -4.29 -5.14 -14.38
C TYR A 72 -3.93 -4.16 -13.28
N GLU A 73 -3.21 -3.11 -13.65
CA GLU A 73 -2.82 -2.02 -12.76
C GLU A 73 -4.05 -1.45 -12.08
N TRP A 74 -3.99 -1.32 -10.75
CA TRP A 74 -5.16 -1.10 -9.91
C TRP A 74 -5.91 0.20 -10.22
N ASP A 75 -5.20 1.30 -10.48
CA ASP A 75 -5.83 2.62 -10.65
C ASP A 75 -6.32 2.90 -12.09
N THR A 76 -5.60 2.40 -13.09
CA THR A 76 -5.81 2.70 -14.52
C THR A 76 -6.46 1.55 -15.28
N GLY A 77 -6.47 0.33 -14.73
CA GLY A 77 -6.93 -0.87 -15.41
C GLY A 77 -6.02 -1.30 -16.57
N LYS A 78 -4.80 -0.77 -16.67
CA LYS A 78 -3.83 -1.14 -17.70
C LYS A 78 -3.36 -2.57 -17.46
N TYR A 79 -3.42 -3.41 -18.49
CA TYR A 79 -2.85 -4.75 -18.42
C TYR A 79 -1.32 -4.71 -18.27
N LEU A 80 -0.80 -5.35 -17.22
CA LEU A 80 0.63 -5.41 -16.90
C LEU A 80 1.25 -6.78 -17.19
N GLY A 81 0.47 -7.86 -17.17
CA GLY A 81 0.96 -9.20 -17.49
C GLY A 81 0.13 -10.32 -16.87
N LYS A 82 0.71 -11.53 -16.77
CA LYS A 82 0.12 -12.66 -16.05
C LYS A 82 1.15 -13.29 -15.12
N ILE A 83 0.70 -13.83 -14.00
CA ILE A 83 1.52 -14.64 -13.10
C ILE A 83 0.83 -15.98 -12.80
N PRO A 84 1.57 -17.03 -12.41
CA PRO A 84 0.99 -18.26 -11.90
C PRO A 84 0.03 -18.00 -10.72
N GLN A 85 -1.11 -18.68 -10.75
CA GLN A 85 -2.06 -18.71 -9.66
C GLN A 85 -1.67 -19.77 -8.64
N VAL A 86 -1.97 -19.51 -7.36
CA VAL A 86 -1.80 -20.50 -6.30
C VAL A 86 -2.96 -21.49 -6.29
N LYS A 87 -2.73 -22.71 -5.80
CA LYS A 87 -3.75 -23.76 -5.78
C LYS A 87 -5.01 -23.39 -4.99
N HIS A 88 -4.84 -22.62 -3.92
CA HIS A 88 -5.94 -22.15 -3.07
C HIS A 88 -5.72 -20.68 -2.73
N THR A 89 -6.75 -19.86 -2.87
CA THR A 89 -6.77 -18.47 -2.41
C THR A 89 -7.72 -18.32 -1.23
N TYR A 90 -7.33 -17.51 -0.26
CA TYR A 90 -8.18 -17.14 0.87
C TYR A 90 -9.25 -16.12 0.48
N SER A 91 -10.36 -16.11 1.22
CA SER A 91 -11.39 -15.10 1.05
C SER A 91 -10.93 -13.75 1.61
N VAL A 92 -11.27 -12.67 0.90
CA VAL A 92 -10.87 -11.31 1.20
C VAL A 92 -12.09 -10.40 1.19
N VAL A 93 -12.25 -9.60 2.24
CA VAL A 93 -13.27 -8.56 2.37
C VAL A 93 -12.56 -7.24 2.66
N GLY A 94 -12.64 -6.29 1.73
CA GLY A 94 -11.85 -5.08 1.73
C GLY A 94 -10.35 -5.41 1.85
N ASN A 95 -9.72 -4.82 2.86
CA ASN A 95 -8.29 -4.97 3.14
C ASN A 95 -7.98 -6.05 4.19
N VAL A 96 -8.91 -6.99 4.42
CA VAL A 96 -8.79 -8.05 5.44
C VAL A 96 -9.15 -9.41 4.84
N ASN A 97 -8.45 -10.47 5.23
CA ASN A 97 -8.79 -11.84 4.82
C ASN A 97 -9.38 -12.68 5.98
N GLU A 98 -9.83 -13.90 5.67
CA GLU A 98 -10.41 -14.83 6.66
C GLU A 98 -9.49 -15.25 7.81
N HIS A 99 -8.18 -14.98 7.68
CA HIS A 99 -7.19 -15.25 8.72
C HIS A 99 -6.94 -14.05 9.64
N GLN A 100 -7.76 -13.00 9.55
CA GLN A 100 -7.62 -11.75 10.29
C GLN A 100 -6.30 -11.01 9.97
N LEU A 101 -5.73 -11.26 8.79
CA LEU A 101 -4.64 -10.46 8.24
C LEU A 101 -5.23 -9.24 7.56
N ALA A 102 -4.79 -8.05 7.96
CA ALA A 102 -5.17 -6.75 7.42
C ALA A 102 -3.96 -6.07 6.77
N ILE A 103 -4.17 -5.43 5.61
CA ILE A 103 -3.11 -4.73 4.87
C ILE A 103 -3.63 -3.39 4.33
N GLY A 104 -2.96 -2.29 4.68
CA GLY A 104 -3.22 -0.95 4.12
C GLY A 104 -1.94 -0.32 3.57
N GLU A 105 -2.03 0.88 3.00
CA GLU A 105 -0.86 1.58 2.46
C GLU A 105 -0.92 3.10 2.65
N THR A 106 0.23 3.76 2.52
CA THR A 106 0.32 5.18 2.16
C THR A 106 1.45 5.39 1.13
N THR A 107 1.14 6.01 0.00
CA THR A 107 2.13 6.36 -1.03
C THR A 107 3.04 7.52 -0.65
N TYR A 108 4.35 7.32 -0.63
CA TYR A 108 5.33 8.40 -0.46
C TYR A 108 6.03 8.82 -1.76
N GLY A 109 5.79 8.11 -2.87
CA GLY A 109 6.32 8.43 -4.20
C GLY A 109 7.81 8.06 -4.36
N GLY A 110 8.67 8.67 -3.55
CA GLY A 110 10.10 8.42 -3.53
C GLY A 110 10.84 9.00 -4.74
N ARG A 111 11.95 8.36 -5.13
CA ARG A 111 12.81 8.79 -6.23
C ARG A 111 12.25 8.33 -7.58
N SER A 112 11.92 9.27 -8.46
CA SER A 112 11.30 9.01 -9.76
C SER A 112 12.10 8.07 -10.68
N GLU A 113 13.42 8.06 -10.56
CA GLU A 113 14.35 7.20 -11.30
C GLU A 113 14.29 5.73 -10.87
N LEU A 114 13.68 5.45 -9.72
CA LEU A 114 13.48 4.09 -9.21
C LEU A 114 12.17 3.46 -9.71
N HIS A 115 11.31 4.23 -10.38
CA HIS A 115 10.10 3.71 -11.00
C HIS A 115 10.44 2.86 -12.24
N ASP A 116 9.89 1.64 -12.29
CA ASP A 116 10.10 0.70 -13.39
C ASP A 116 8.76 0.31 -14.03
N SER A 117 8.50 0.87 -15.22
CA SER A 117 7.28 0.62 -15.98
C SER A 117 7.21 -0.78 -16.61
N THR A 118 8.24 -1.61 -16.43
CA THR A 118 8.29 -3.01 -16.89
C THR A 118 7.92 -4.02 -15.79
N GLY A 119 7.72 -3.56 -14.55
CA GLY A 119 7.20 -4.39 -13.46
C GLY A 119 5.77 -4.86 -13.73
N ILE A 120 5.43 -6.07 -13.24
CA ILE A 120 4.08 -6.63 -13.37
C ILE A 120 3.22 -6.31 -12.14
N ILE A 121 3.82 -6.21 -10.95
CA ILE A 121 3.07 -6.06 -9.69
C ILE A 121 3.04 -4.59 -9.27
N ASP A 122 1.90 -3.93 -9.40
CA ASP A 122 1.62 -2.64 -8.75
C ASP A 122 1.23 -2.82 -7.27
N TYR A 123 1.16 -1.72 -6.52
CA TYR A 123 0.87 -1.71 -5.09
C TYR A 123 -0.49 -2.34 -4.74
N GLY A 124 -1.53 -2.11 -5.55
CA GLY A 124 -2.86 -2.68 -5.32
C GLY A 124 -2.83 -4.19 -5.51
N ASN A 125 -2.26 -4.67 -6.62
CA ASN A 125 -2.06 -6.11 -6.82
C ASN A 125 -1.15 -6.73 -5.76
N LEU A 126 -0.12 -6.03 -5.29
CA LEU A 126 0.74 -6.49 -4.20
C LEU A 126 -0.08 -6.76 -2.93
N ILE A 127 -0.99 -5.86 -2.56
CA ILE A 127 -1.88 -6.02 -1.39
C ILE A 127 -2.85 -7.19 -1.60
N TYR A 128 -3.65 -7.16 -2.67
CA TYR A 128 -4.74 -8.13 -2.81
C TYR A 128 -4.27 -9.55 -3.13
N LEU A 129 -3.19 -9.71 -3.90
CA LEU A 129 -2.60 -11.04 -4.09
C LEU A 129 -2.01 -11.57 -2.78
N THR A 130 -1.43 -10.70 -1.95
CA THR A 130 -0.91 -11.11 -0.64
C THR A 130 -2.02 -11.53 0.31
N LEU A 131 -3.12 -10.78 0.41
CA LEU A 131 -4.28 -11.14 1.22
C LEU A 131 -4.87 -12.50 0.80
N GLN A 132 -4.85 -12.82 -0.50
CA GLN A 132 -5.29 -14.12 -1.02
C GLN A 132 -4.31 -15.28 -0.72
N ARG A 133 -3.06 -15.00 -0.30
CA ARG A 133 -1.96 -15.98 -0.27
C ARG A 133 -1.28 -16.13 1.10
N ALA A 134 -1.49 -15.20 2.04
CA ALA A 134 -0.86 -15.19 3.36
C ALA A 134 -1.87 -15.25 4.51
N LYS A 135 -1.50 -15.88 5.63
CA LYS A 135 -2.33 -15.99 6.85
C LYS A 135 -1.86 -15.07 7.97
N THR A 136 -0.58 -14.70 7.97
CA THR A 136 0.06 -13.91 9.04
C THR A 136 0.82 -12.73 8.45
N ALA A 137 1.16 -11.74 9.28
CA ALA A 137 1.91 -10.55 8.86
C ALA A 137 3.30 -10.90 8.30
N ARG A 138 3.98 -11.89 8.89
CA ARG A 138 5.28 -12.38 8.37
C ARG A 138 5.16 -13.12 7.05
N GLU A 139 4.12 -13.96 6.90
CA GLU A 139 3.82 -14.57 5.61
C GLU A 139 3.50 -13.51 4.56
N ALA A 140 2.81 -12.44 4.93
CA ALA A 140 2.50 -11.34 4.03
C ALA A 140 3.77 -10.67 3.50
N ILE A 141 4.71 -10.31 4.39
CA ILE A 141 6.01 -9.75 4.00
C ILE A 141 6.77 -10.70 3.06
N LYS A 142 6.77 -12.01 3.36
CA LYS A 142 7.40 -13.02 2.51
C LYS A 142 6.78 -13.08 1.12
N VAL A 143 5.44 -13.14 1.04
CA VAL A 143 4.71 -13.17 -0.24
C VAL A 143 4.93 -11.91 -1.04
N MET A 144 4.88 -10.73 -0.40
CA MET A 144 5.16 -9.46 -1.07
C MET A 144 6.57 -9.44 -1.67
N SER A 145 7.58 -9.87 -0.89
CA SER A 145 8.96 -9.97 -1.35
C SER A 145 9.11 -10.94 -2.54
N GLU A 146 8.47 -12.11 -2.48
CA GLU A 146 8.50 -13.10 -3.56
C GLU A 146 7.82 -12.59 -4.83
N LEU A 147 6.67 -11.92 -4.71
CA LEU A 147 5.94 -11.32 -5.84
C LEU A 147 6.80 -10.31 -6.57
N VAL A 148 7.35 -9.32 -5.86
CA VAL A 148 8.14 -8.26 -6.50
C VAL A 148 9.47 -8.78 -7.03
N THR A 149 10.09 -9.74 -6.35
CA THR A 149 11.35 -10.35 -6.81
C THR A 149 11.16 -11.09 -8.13
N ASN A 150 10.09 -11.89 -8.24
CA ASN A 150 9.86 -12.73 -9.42
C ASN A 150 9.27 -11.96 -10.61
N TYR A 151 8.42 -10.97 -10.33
CA TYR A 151 7.58 -10.33 -11.35
C TYR A 151 7.82 -8.82 -11.50
N GLY A 152 8.69 -8.23 -10.69
CA GLY A 152 9.00 -6.80 -10.72
C GLY A 152 7.92 -5.96 -10.04
N TYR A 153 8.32 -4.76 -9.62
CA TYR A 153 7.45 -3.81 -8.93
C TYR A 153 7.18 -2.60 -9.83
N TYR A 154 5.91 -2.33 -10.10
CA TYR A 154 5.47 -1.32 -11.07
C TYR A 154 5.25 0.06 -10.45
N SER A 155 4.96 0.14 -9.15
CA SER A 155 4.49 1.37 -8.51
C SER A 155 5.62 2.26 -7.98
N SER A 156 5.23 3.43 -7.49
CA SER A 156 6.10 4.34 -6.76
C SER A 156 6.40 3.83 -5.33
N GLY A 157 7.09 4.64 -4.52
CA GLY A 157 7.39 4.29 -3.14
C GLY A 157 6.14 4.23 -2.26
N GLU A 158 5.97 3.12 -1.54
CA GLU A 158 4.81 2.85 -0.66
C GLU A 158 5.25 2.47 0.76
N SER A 159 4.52 2.96 1.76
CA SER A 159 4.56 2.45 3.13
C SER A 159 3.34 1.54 3.34
N ILE A 160 3.57 0.23 3.44
CA ILE A 160 2.55 -0.79 3.63
C ILE A 160 2.39 -1.08 5.12
N SER A 161 1.16 -0.91 5.63
CA SER A 161 0.75 -1.30 6.97
C SER A 161 0.28 -2.75 6.94
N ILE A 162 0.83 -3.62 7.78
CA ILE A 162 0.50 -5.04 7.80
C ILE A 162 0.22 -5.43 9.25
N ALA A 163 -0.93 -6.03 9.54
CA ALA A 163 -1.26 -6.49 10.89
C ALA A 163 -2.04 -7.80 10.84
N ASP A 164 -1.74 -8.70 11.78
CA ASP A 164 -2.58 -9.84 12.11
C ASP A 164 -2.97 -9.77 13.60
N ALA A 165 -3.70 -10.75 14.10
CA ALA A 165 -4.18 -10.77 15.49
C ALA A 165 -3.06 -10.66 16.57
N ASN A 166 -1.79 -10.84 16.22
CA ASN A 166 -0.67 -10.88 17.16
C ASN A 166 0.34 -9.74 16.98
N GLU A 167 0.58 -9.30 15.74
CA GLU A 167 1.64 -8.35 15.44
C GLU A 167 1.26 -7.33 14.37
N ALA A 168 1.88 -6.14 14.44
CA ALA A 168 1.75 -5.07 13.47
C ALA A 168 3.13 -4.68 12.92
N TRP A 169 3.19 -4.38 11.63
CA TRP A 169 4.40 -4.13 10.85
C TRP A 169 4.19 -2.95 9.92
N ILE A 170 5.25 -2.15 9.75
CA ILE A 170 5.37 -1.18 8.67
C ILE A 170 6.44 -1.69 7.70
N MET A 171 6.12 -1.74 6.41
CA MET A 171 7.03 -2.10 5.34
C MET A 171 7.15 -0.94 4.36
N GLU A 172 8.35 -0.47 4.10
CA GLU A 172 8.61 0.53 3.05
C GLU A 172 9.21 -0.16 1.84
N ILE A 173 8.61 0.08 0.67
CA ILE A 173 8.98 -0.55 -0.59
C ILE A 173 9.08 0.49 -1.70
N ILE A 174 10.06 0.33 -2.60
CA ILE A 174 10.24 1.14 -3.81
C ILE A 174 10.87 0.29 -4.92
N GLY A 175 10.64 0.65 -6.18
CA GLY A 175 11.28 -0.02 -7.31
C GLY A 175 12.81 0.12 -7.29
N LYS A 176 13.48 -0.65 -8.16
CA LYS A 176 14.94 -0.60 -8.34
C LYS A 176 15.37 0.20 -9.59
N GLY A 177 14.42 0.85 -10.26
CA GLY A 177 14.61 1.56 -11.51
C GLY A 177 14.66 0.66 -12.74
N PRO A 178 14.55 1.24 -13.95
CA PRO A 178 14.46 0.48 -15.19
C PRO A 178 15.63 -0.49 -15.38
N GLY A 179 15.31 -1.70 -15.85
CA GLY A 179 16.30 -2.75 -16.12
C GLY A 179 16.75 -3.55 -14.89
N ASN A 180 16.24 -3.21 -13.69
CA ASN A 180 16.54 -3.91 -12.45
C ASN A 180 15.25 -4.51 -11.87
N LYS A 181 14.92 -5.75 -12.24
CA LYS A 181 13.75 -6.42 -11.67
C LYS A 181 13.84 -6.51 -10.14
N GLY A 182 12.71 -6.22 -9.48
CA GLY A 182 12.56 -6.32 -8.04
C GLY A 182 12.14 -5.00 -7.39
N ALA A 183 12.23 -4.98 -6.07
CA ALA A 183 12.05 -3.79 -5.26
C ALA A 183 13.14 -3.73 -4.18
N VAL A 184 13.47 -2.52 -3.72
CA VAL A 184 14.16 -2.32 -2.45
C VAL A 184 13.08 -2.19 -1.38
N TRP A 185 13.20 -2.96 -0.31
CA TRP A 185 12.26 -2.88 0.79
C TRP A 185 12.90 -3.11 2.15
N VAL A 186 12.25 -2.58 3.18
CA VAL A 186 12.57 -2.82 4.59
C VAL A 186 11.27 -2.95 5.37
N ALA A 187 11.21 -3.90 6.31
CA ALA A 187 10.05 -4.08 7.17
C ALA A 187 10.46 -4.06 8.65
N ARG A 188 9.65 -3.40 9.48
CA ARG A 188 9.88 -3.28 10.91
C ARG A 188 8.61 -3.62 11.68
N GLN A 189 8.74 -4.52 12.64
CA GLN A 189 7.70 -4.79 13.62
C GLN A 189 7.54 -3.57 14.51
N ILE A 190 6.30 -3.13 14.71
CA ILE A 190 5.98 -2.14 15.73
C ILE A 190 6.08 -2.83 17.09
N PRO A 191 6.91 -2.34 18.03
CA PRO A 191 7.03 -2.97 19.34
C PRO A 191 5.69 -3.01 20.06
N ASP A 192 5.42 -4.10 20.78
CA ASP A 192 4.19 -4.22 21.55
C ASP A 192 4.08 -3.12 22.60
N GLY A 193 2.89 -2.54 22.78
CA GLY A 193 2.68 -1.36 23.63
C GLY A 193 2.83 -0.01 22.91
N TYR A 194 3.14 -0.01 21.61
CA TYR A 194 3.34 1.21 20.82
C TYR A 194 2.23 1.41 19.77
N ILE A 195 2.09 2.68 19.37
CA ILE A 195 1.32 3.13 18.21
C ILE A 195 2.32 3.68 17.18
N CYS A 196 2.11 3.35 15.92
CA CYS A 196 2.86 3.93 14.80
C CYS A 196 1.90 4.74 13.93
N ALA A 197 2.31 5.95 13.55
CA ALA A 197 1.60 6.76 12.57
C ALA A 197 2.53 7.02 11.38
N HIS A 198 2.02 6.84 10.17
CA HIS A 198 2.74 7.19 8.96
C HIS A 198 1.82 7.84 7.93
N ALA A 199 2.43 8.64 7.07
CA ALA A 199 1.79 9.39 6.00
C ALA A 199 2.67 9.25 4.74
N ASN A 200 2.50 10.12 3.75
CA ASN A 200 3.21 10.15 2.47
C ASN A 200 4.72 10.51 2.57
N GLN A 201 5.45 9.86 3.48
CA GLN A 201 6.89 9.98 3.68
C GLN A 201 7.44 8.69 4.29
N ALA A 202 8.55 8.19 3.76
CA ALA A 202 9.32 7.11 4.38
C ALA A 202 9.74 7.49 5.83
N ARG A 203 9.48 6.59 6.77
CA ARG A 203 9.71 6.69 8.22
C ARG A 203 10.81 5.74 8.71
N ILE A 204 11.09 4.63 8.02
CA ILE A 204 12.14 3.69 8.42
C ILE A 204 13.51 4.23 7.96
N THR A 205 14.11 5.08 8.78
CA THR A 205 15.42 5.71 8.48
C THR A 205 16.60 4.96 9.07
N THR A 206 16.44 4.41 10.28
CA THR A 206 17.49 3.70 11.02
C THR A 206 17.00 2.33 11.44
N PHE A 207 17.76 1.30 11.06
CA PHE A 207 17.50 -0.09 11.40
C PHE A 207 18.81 -0.84 11.57
N PRO A 208 18.90 -1.77 12.53
CA PRO A 208 20.05 -2.66 12.61
C PRO A 208 20.06 -3.57 11.38
N PHE A 209 21.24 -3.77 10.79
CA PHE A 209 21.41 -4.76 9.72
C PHE A 209 21.23 -6.16 10.33
N GLN A 210 20.41 -6.99 9.68
CA GLN A 210 20.15 -8.37 10.09
C GLN A 210 20.96 -9.34 9.24
#